data_AF-A0A2D7HX96-F1
#
_entry.id   AF-A0A2D7HX96-F1
#
_cell.length_a   1.000
_cell.length_b   1.000
_cell.length_c   1.000
_cell.angle_alpha   90.00
_cell.angle_beta   90.00
_cell.angle_gamma   90.00
#
_symmetry.space_group_name_H-M   'P 1'
#
loop_
_entity.id
_entity.type
_entity.pdbx_description
1 polymer ?
#
loop_
_entity_poly.entity_id
_entity_poly.type
_entity_poly.pdbx_seq_one_letter_code
_entity_poly.pdbx_strand_id
1 'polypeptide(L)'
;MDGVQKARRVYPWQWAKLWFQYAIPTRYQTMFDRNFAAESKRTTAAAWKNREFLEENPLDLDRLRHPESTDSMLVVLPEDLEREEGRVEVKETLARKERVVLFKAFFKGETELLKWGREPAKHFANKPYVFNVSQDDPQANAATGLLELDLLPALEKMAAMERVYLGFSVTLAEDNRAFRGHLERILFKLADLMPPGPDIRRYFTHSFLYHGNQYQALLHQATTPDFTFQIANSKYWRFVMRKWSPIMRSIPATGIPGVILSRHDLIHKTDIPFQEVLAEPGDILFFPEHTWHEVHNIEDGPGLMCGLRSQYPTRKIFNELLRPKGMSPSLAWHKFSSLIPLKFHAANQDRPEFKVD
;
A
#
# COMPACT_ATOMS: atom_id res chain seq x y z
N MET A 1 21.06 31.56 18.35
CA MET A 1 21.37 30.29 19.04
C MET A 1 20.96 30.51 20.49
N ASP A 2 19.98 29.86 21.11
CA ASP A 2 19.33 28.58 20.84
C ASP A 2 17.96 28.53 21.52
N GLY A 3 16.92 28.29 20.73
CA GLY A 3 15.58 27.94 21.20
C GLY A 3 15.36 26.44 21.02
N VAL A 4 16.07 25.60 21.77
CA VAL A 4 15.86 24.15 21.73
C VAL A 4 14.67 23.80 22.63
N GLN A 5 13.53 23.49 22.02
CA GLN A 5 12.41 22.83 22.69
C GLN A 5 12.91 21.52 23.31
N LYS A 6 12.93 21.46 24.65
CA LYS A 6 13.22 20.23 25.39
C LYS A 6 12.16 19.18 25.05
N ALA A 7 12.60 18.10 24.40
CA ALA A 7 11.80 16.89 24.22
C ALA A 7 11.26 16.42 25.59
N ARG A 8 9.93 16.34 25.72
CA ARG A 8 9.28 15.84 26.94
C ARG A 8 9.71 14.38 27.17
N ARG A 9 10.33 14.11 28.32
CA ARG A 9 10.62 12.75 28.80
C ARG A 9 9.32 11.96 28.89
N VAL A 10 9.24 10.85 28.17
CA VAL A 10 8.18 9.85 28.37
C VAL A 10 8.54 9.08 29.63
N TYR A 11 7.64 9.08 30.60
CA TYR A 11 7.90 8.48 31.90
C TYR A 11 7.51 6.99 31.94
N PRO A 12 8.15 6.17 32.79
CA PRO A 12 7.86 4.73 32.91
C PRO A 12 6.38 4.40 33.20
N TRP A 13 5.64 5.27 33.88
CA TRP A 13 4.20 5.04 34.12
C TRP A 13 3.32 5.29 32.90
N GLN A 14 3.78 6.08 31.91
CA GLN A 14 3.09 6.21 30.61
C GLN A 14 3.26 4.92 29.80
N TRP A 15 4.41 4.24 29.95
CA TRP A 15 4.61 2.87 29.46
C TRP A 15 3.72 1.87 30.18
N ALA A 16 3.57 1.96 31.50
CA ALA A 16 2.65 1.11 32.25
C ALA A 16 1.18 1.35 31.87
N LYS A 17 0.77 2.60 31.65
CA LYS A 17 -0.58 2.95 31.20
C LYS A 17 -0.87 2.39 29.80
N LEU A 18 0.10 2.46 28.88
CA LEU A 18 0.04 1.78 27.58
C LEU A 18 -0.04 0.25 27.79
N TRP A 19 0.81 -0.32 28.64
CA TRP A 19 0.82 -1.76 28.90
C TRP A 19 -0.51 -2.27 29.46
N PHE A 20 -1.14 -1.56 30.41
CA PHE A 20 -2.47 -1.91 30.93
C PHE A 20 -3.61 -1.69 29.93
N GLN A 21 -3.45 -0.79 28.95
CA GLN A 21 -4.42 -0.61 27.87
C GLN A 21 -4.37 -1.74 26.82
N TYR A 22 -3.25 -2.47 26.74
CA TYR A 22 -3.01 -3.51 25.72
C TYR A 22 -2.72 -4.92 26.27
N ALA A 23 -2.54 -5.09 27.58
CA ALA A 23 -2.47 -6.38 28.27
C ALA A 23 -3.88 -6.88 28.60
N ILE A 24 -4.77 -6.86 27.62
CA ILE A 24 -6.16 -7.28 27.74
C ILE A 24 -6.17 -8.81 27.94
N PRO A 25 -6.62 -9.32 29.10
CA PRO A 25 -6.71 -10.77 29.33
C PRO A 25 -7.56 -11.46 28.26
N THR A 26 -7.24 -12.71 27.91
CA THR A 26 -7.89 -13.53 26.86
C THR A 26 -9.43 -13.52 26.90
N ARG A 27 -10.02 -13.38 28.10
CA ARG A 27 -11.48 -13.26 28.29
C ARG A 27 -12.13 -11.99 27.70
N TYR A 28 -11.34 -10.97 27.38
CA TYR A 28 -11.80 -9.76 26.70
C TYR A 28 -11.44 -9.77 25.21
N GLN A 29 -10.47 -10.57 24.76
CA GLN A 29 -10.17 -10.75 23.33
C GLN A 29 -11.39 -11.21 22.55
N THR A 30 -12.22 -12.09 23.11
CA THR A 30 -13.47 -12.57 22.46
C THR A 30 -14.53 -11.49 22.28
N MET A 31 -14.57 -10.46 23.13
CA MET A 31 -15.44 -9.29 22.95
C MET A 31 -14.89 -8.31 21.91
N PHE A 32 -13.56 -8.20 21.82
CA PHE A 32 -12.91 -7.43 20.76
C PHE A 32 -13.06 -8.12 19.40
N ASP A 33 -12.84 -9.43 19.32
CA ASP A 33 -12.89 -10.21 18.07
C ASP A 33 -14.26 -10.17 17.39
N ARG A 34 -15.37 -10.22 18.14
CA ARG A 34 -16.71 -10.14 17.55
C ARG A 34 -16.99 -8.76 16.95
N ASN A 35 -16.59 -7.69 17.65
CA ASN A 35 -16.77 -6.32 17.15
C ASN A 35 -15.80 -6.00 16.01
N PHE A 36 -14.56 -6.49 16.06
CA PHE A 36 -13.58 -6.34 14.98
C PHE A 36 -13.98 -7.12 13.73
N ALA A 37 -14.49 -8.35 13.87
CA ALA A 37 -14.99 -9.10 12.73
C ALA A 37 -16.19 -8.40 12.08
N ALA A 38 -17.12 -7.85 12.87
CA ALA A 38 -18.24 -7.08 12.34
C ALA A 38 -17.79 -5.78 11.64
N GLU A 39 -16.88 -5.01 12.25
CA GLU A 39 -16.28 -3.82 11.61
C GLU A 39 -15.55 -4.20 10.30
N SER A 40 -14.75 -5.27 10.31
CA SER A 40 -14.01 -5.76 9.13
C SER A 40 -14.92 -6.27 8.01
N LYS A 41 -16.08 -6.84 8.35
CA LYS A 41 -17.08 -7.25 7.35
C LYS A 41 -17.74 -6.06 6.69
N ARG A 42 -18.09 -5.04 7.49
CA ARG A 42 -18.65 -3.79 6.96
C ARG A 42 -17.68 -3.08 6.02
N THR A 43 -16.39 -3.04 6.36
CA THR A 43 -15.38 -2.37 5.54
C THR A 43 -15.15 -3.10 4.20
N THR A 44 -15.04 -4.42 4.20
CA THR A 44 -14.86 -5.19 2.94
C THR A 44 -16.03 -5.05 1.96
N ALA A 45 -17.27 -4.90 2.45
CA ALA A 45 -18.40 -4.58 1.57
C ALA A 45 -18.29 -3.19 0.92
N ALA A 46 -17.72 -2.20 1.62
CA ALA A 46 -17.49 -0.86 1.09
C ALA A 46 -16.41 -0.82 -0.02
N ALA A 47 -15.53 -1.82 -0.07
CA ALA A 47 -14.51 -1.92 -1.13
C ALA A 47 -15.13 -2.15 -2.52
N TRP A 48 -16.35 -2.71 -2.61
CA TRP A 48 -17.04 -3.00 -3.87
C TRP A 48 -17.99 -1.89 -4.35
N LYS A 49 -17.95 -0.71 -3.71
CA LYS A 49 -18.79 0.45 -4.02
C LYS A 49 -18.06 1.55 -4.79
N ASN A 50 -16.94 1.24 -5.41
CA ASN A 50 -16.11 2.25 -6.04
C ASN A 50 -16.82 2.91 -7.24
N ARG A 51 -17.57 2.14 -8.02
CA ARG A 51 -18.36 2.69 -9.13
C ARG A 51 -19.40 3.71 -8.66
N GLU A 52 -20.19 3.38 -7.63
CA GLU A 52 -21.14 4.32 -7.00
C GLU A 52 -20.42 5.59 -6.53
N PHE A 53 -19.27 5.43 -5.88
CA PHE A 53 -18.45 6.56 -5.44
C PHE A 53 -18.02 7.48 -6.59
N LEU A 54 -17.55 6.92 -7.71
CA LEU A 54 -17.11 7.69 -8.88
C LEU A 54 -18.28 8.39 -9.60
N GLU A 55 -19.46 7.77 -9.61
CA GLU A 55 -20.69 8.37 -10.14
C GLU A 55 -21.17 9.56 -9.27
N GLU A 56 -21.10 9.42 -7.94
CA GLU A 56 -21.47 10.46 -6.98
C GLU A 56 -20.42 11.58 -6.86
N ASN A 57 -19.15 11.29 -7.17
CA ASN A 57 -18.02 12.19 -6.99
C ASN A 57 -17.21 12.27 -8.29
N PRO A 58 -17.72 12.94 -9.33
CA PRO A 58 -17.04 13.03 -10.61
C PRO A 58 -15.65 13.66 -10.43
N LEU A 59 -14.64 12.99 -10.98
CA LEU A 59 -13.25 13.42 -10.85
C LEU A 59 -12.89 14.42 -11.96
N ASP A 60 -12.18 15.47 -11.59
CA ASP A 60 -11.48 16.35 -12.53
C ASP A 60 -10.18 15.65 -12.99
N LEU A 61 -10.32 14.75 -13.98
CA LEU A 61 -9.21 13.93 -14.45
C LEU A 61 -8.07 14.76 -15.06
N ASP A 62 -8.38 15.89 -15.71
CA ASP A 62 -7.35 16.72 -16.32
C ASP A 62 -6.46 17.37 -15.27
N ARG A 63 -7.06 17.92 -14.19
CA ARG A 63 -6.28 18.40 -13.04
C ARG A 63 -5.46 17.29 -12.39
N LEU A 64 -6.03 16.09 -12.26
CA LEU A 64 -5.36 14.97 -11.59
C LEU A 64 -4.24 14.33 -12.42
N ARG A 65 -4.29 14.46 -13.76
CA ARG A 65 -3.23 14.04 -14.70
C ARG A 65 -2.01 14.94 -14.66
N HIS A 66 -2.23 16.21 -14.36
CA HIS A 66 -1.20 17.24 -14.30
C HIS A 66 -1.07 17.80 -12.87
N PRO A 67 -0.78 16.96 -11.87
CA PRO A 67 -0.64 17.44 -10.51
C PRO A 67 0.59 18.34 -10.41
N GLU A 68 0.49 19.38 -9.60
CA GLU A 68 1.63 20.22 -9.23
C GLU A 68 2.35 19.66 -8.01
N SER A 69 3.63 19.99 -7.88
CA SER A 69 4.40 19.72 -6.67
C SER A 69 3.86 20.55 -5.50
N THR A 70 3.69 19.91 -4.34
CA THR A 70 3.23 20.51 -3.08
C THR A 70 4.17 20.17 -1.92
N ASP A 71 3.93 20.74 -0.74
CA ASP A 71 4.64 20.38 0.49
C ASP A 71 4.54 18.88 0.85
N SER A 72 3.52 18.19 0.35
CA SER A 72 3.28 16.76 0.60
C SER A 72 3.60 15.85 -0.58
N MET A 73 3.80 16.39 -1.77
CA MET A 73 4.02 15.60 -2.99
C MET A 73 5.05 16.25 -3.91
N LEU A 74 6.02 15.47 -4.36
CA LEU A 74 6.95 15.85 -5.41
C LEU A 74 6.53 15.18 -6.71
N VAL A 75 6.26 15.98 -7.75
CA VAL A 75 6.01 15.49 -9.10
C VAL A 75 7.32 15.62 -9.88
N VAL A 76 7.74 14.50 -10.50
CA VAL A 76 9.00 14.36 -11.21
C VAL A 76 8.69 13.97 -12.65
N LEU A 77 9.07 14.82 -13.58
CA LEU A 77 9.04 14.57 -15.01
C LEU A 77 10.39 13.97 -15.48
N PRO A 78 10.42 13.23 -16.62
CA PRO A 78 11.67 12.68 -17.14
C PRO A 78 12.79 13.72 -17.31
N GLU A 79 12.46 14.92 -17.81
CA GLU A 79 13.38 16.05 -18.00
C GLU A 79 13.95 16.61 -16.69
N ASP A 80 13.26 16.42 -15.55
CA ASP A 80 13.78 16.83 -14.24
C ASP A 80 15.00 15.98 -13.86
N LEU A 81 15.03 14.72 -14.29
CA LEU A 81 16.11 13.79 -14.00
C LEU A 81 17.32 13.96 -14.93
N GLU A 82 17.19 14.73 -16.01
CA GLU A 82 18.31 15.13 -16.87
C GLU A 82 19.11 16.27 -16.22
N ARG A 83 18.51 16.99 -15.27
CA ARG A 83 19.12 18.11 -14.54
C ARG A 83 19.66 17.64 -13.20
N GLU A 84 20.87 18.08 -12.83
CA GLU A 84 21.48 17.68 -11.56
C GLU A 84 20.66 18.15 -10.35
N GLU A 85 20.08 19.36 -10.40
CA GLU A 85 19.23 19.88 -9.32
C GLU A 85 18.00 19.00 -9.08
N GLY A 86 17.33 18.56 -10.15
CA GLY A 86 16.17 17.67 -10.04
C GLY A 86 16.54 16.30 -9.47
N ARG A 87 17.68 15.73 -9.89
CA ARG A 87 18.21 14.49 -9.31
C ARG A 87 18.52 14.63 -7.82
N VAL A 88 19.10 15.76 -7.41
CA VAL A 88 19.39 16.06 -6.00
C VAL A 88 18.10 16.19 -5.20
N GLU A 89 17.10 16.93 -5.67
CA GLU A 89 15.82 17.09 -4.98
C GLU A 89 15.13 15.73 -4.78
N VAL A 90 15.12 14.87 -5.81
CA VAL A 90 14.54 13.53 -5.72
C VAL A 90 15.28 12.69 -4.69
N LYS A 91 16.62 12.66 -4.72
CA LYS A 91 17.44 11.92 -3.73
C LYS A 91 17.16 12.38 -2.31
N GLU A 92 17.13 13.68 -2.08
CA GLU A 92 16.83 14.24 -0.76
C GLU A 92 15.42 13.89 -0.30
N THR A 93 14.44 13.98 -1.20
CA THR A 93 13.04 13.67 -0.90
C THR A 93 12.85 12.20 -0.54
N LEU A 94 13.44 11.28 -1.32
CA LEU A 94 13.43 9.85 -1.03
C LEU A 94 14.18 9.51 0.27
N ALA A 95 15.27 10.22 0.58
CA ALA A 95 16.06 10.00 1.80
C ALA A 95 15.33 10.49 3.06
N ARG A 96 14.72 11.69 3.02
CA ARG A 96 13.94 12.26 4.13
C ARG A 96 12.61 11.55 4.30
N LYS A 97 12.08 11.00 3.21
CA LYS A 97 10.79 10.32 3.14
C LYS A 97 9.65 11.20 3.63
N GLU A 98 9.68 12.51 3.37
CA GLU A 98 8.69 13.44 3.92
C GLU A 98 7.50 13.68 2.98
N ARG A 99 7.68 13.38 1.69
CA ARG A 99 6.70 13.59 0.62
C ARG A 99 6.40 12.28 -0.09
N VAL A 100 5.21 12.20 -0.68
CA VAL A 100 4.93 11.26 -1.79
C VAL A 100 5.72 11.73 -3.01
N VAL A 101 6.24 10.82 -3.82
CA VAL A 101 6.94 11.15 -5.06
C VAL A 101 6.22 10.48 -6.22
N LEU A 102 5.84 11.25 -7.22
CA LEU A 102 5.22 10.77 -8.45
C LEU A 102 6.18 10.99 -9.61
N PHE A 103 6.74 9.90 -10.13
CA PHE A 103 7.50 9.90 -11.37
C PHE A 103 6.53 9.74 -12.54
N LYS A 104 6.11 10.84 -13.17
CA LYS A 104 5.17 10.80 -14.28
C LYS A 104 5.85 10.28 -15.54
N ALA A 105 5.14 9.43 -16.27
CA ALA A 105 5.55 8.91 -17.57
C ALA A 105 6.94 8.26 -17.57
N PHE A 106 7.44 7.80 -16.43
CA PHE A 106 8.81 7.34 -16.24
C PHE A 106 9.16 6.13 -17.11
N PHE A 107 8.22 5.20 -17.26
CA PHE A 107 8.38 4.00 -18.08
C PHE A 107 7.35 3.90 -19.20
N LYS A 108 6.77 5.03 -19.66
CA LYS A 108 5.78 5.02 -20.75
C LYS A 108 6.29 4.36 -22.05
N GLY A 109 7.61 4.36 -22.26
CA GLY A 109 8.26 3.73 -23.42
C GLY A 109 8.48 2.22 -23.29
N GLU A 110 8.19 1.62 -22.14
CA GLU A 110 8.45 0.20 -21.85
C GLU A 110 7.29 -0.66 -22.34
N THR A 111 7.11 -0.71 -23.65
CA THR A 111 5.96 -1.34 -24.33
C THR A 111 5.74 -2.79 -23.91
N GLU A 112 6.82 -3.56 -23.73
CA GLU A 112 6.71 -4.96 -23.30
C GLU A 112 6.13 -5.08 -21.89
N LEU A 113 6.52 -4.21 -20.95
CA LEU A 113 5.95 -4.20 -19.60
C LEU A 113 4.46 -3.83 -19.63
N LEU A 114 4.09 -2.82 -20.42
CA LEU A 114 2.70 -2.36 -20.52
C LEU A 114 1.75 -3.41 -21.12
N LYS A 115 2.24 -4.32 -21.97
CA LYS A 115 1.43 -5.42 -22.53
C LYS A 115 0.92 -6.39 -21.48
N TRP A 116 1.69 -6.65 -20.41
CA TRP A 116 1.29 -7.55 -19.32
C TRP A 116 -0.05 -7.17 -18.68
N GLY A 117 -0.32 -5.88 -18.56
CA GLY A 117 -1.57 -5.41 -17.97
C GLY A 117 -2.73 -5.31 -18.96
N ARG A 118 -2.45 -5.16 -20.26
CA ARG A 118 -3.48 -5.08 -21.31
C ARG A 118 -3.98 -6.45 -21.75
N GLU A 119 -3.10 -7.44 -21.76
CA GLU A 119 -3.41 -8.80 -22.23
C GLU A 119 -2.97 -9.86 -21.20
N PRO A 120 -3.42 -9.77 -19.92
CA PRO A 120 -2.89 -10.60 -18.84
C PRO A 120 -2.99 -12.10 -19.11
N ALA A 121 -4.06 -12.55 -19.78
CA ALA A 121 -4.28 -13.95 -20.14
C ALA A 121 -3.23 -14.53 -21.11
N LYS A 122 -2.56 -13.69 -21.91
CA LYS A 122 -1.50 -14.12 -22.84
C LYS A 122 -0.14 -14.22 -22.18
N HIS A 123 0.08 -13.47 -21.11
CA HIS A 123 1.40 -13.25 -20.54
C HIS A 123 1.63 -13.99 -19.23
N PHE A 124 0.61 -14.11 -18.39
CA PHE A 124 0.73 -14.78 -17.10
C PHE A 124 0.44 -16.28 -17.19
N ALA A 125 1.21 -17.07 -16.45
CA ALA A 125 0.94 -18.49 -16.29
C ALA A 125 -0.41 -18.73 -15.59
N ASN A 126 -1.17 -19.72 -16.07
CA ASN A 126 -2.39 -20.16 -15.39
C ASN A 126 -2.02 -20.96 -14.14
N LYS A 127 -2.09 -20.33 -12.98
CA LYS A 127 -1.79 -20.91 -11.66
C LYS A 127 -2.83 -20.47 -10.64
N PRO A 128 -2.97 -21.17 -9.51
CA PRO A 128 -3.83 -20.74 -8.43
C PRO A 128 -3.25 -19.49 -7.73
N TYR A 129 -4.11 -18.51 -7.50
CA TYR A 129 -3.83 -17.32 -6.70
C TYR A 129 -5.00 -17.01 -5.74
N VAL A 130 -4.74 -16.19 -4.73
CA VAL A 130 -5.76 -15.78 -3.75
C VAL A 130 -6.39 -14.44 -4.17
N PHE A 131 -7.70 -14.45 -4.43
CA PHE A 131 -8.47 -13.30 -4.87
C PHE A 131 -9.34 -12.77 -3.73
N ASN A 132 -9.56 -11.46 -3.73
CA ASN A 132 -10.66 -10.85 -2.99
C ASN A 132 -11.93 -11.07 -3.79
N VAL A 133 -12.96 -11.54 -3.12
CA VAL A 133 -14.29 -11.72 -3.68
C VAL A 133 -15.31 -11.00 -2.80
N SER A 134 -16.51 -10.80 -3.33
CA SER A 134 -17.58 -10.24 -2.52
C SER A 134 -18.03 -11.21 -1.43
N GLN A 135 -18.50 -10.68 -0.30
CA GLN A 135 -18.83 -11.51 0.87
C GLN A 135 -20.10 -12.37 0.68
N ASP A 136 -20.92 -12.03 -0.31
CA ASP A 136 -22.09 -12.77 -0.75
C ASP A 136 -21.73 -13.95 -1.68
N ASP A 137 -20.46 -14.07 -2.11
CA ASP A 137 -20.01 -15.25 -2.84
C ASP A 137 -20.05 -16.49 -1.93
N PRO A 138 -20.80 -17.55 -2.29
CA PRO A 138 -20.99 -18.72 -1.45
C PRO A 138 -19.71 -19.56 -1.26
N GLN A 139 -18.70 -19.35 -2.11
CA GLN A 139 -17.41 -20.03 -2.03
C GLN A 139 -16.37 -19.22 -1.24
N ALA A 140 -16.64 -17.94 -0.98
CA ALA A 140 -15.73 -17.09 -0.23
C ALA A 140 -15.52 -17.60 1.19
N ASN A 141 -14.30 -17.48 1.68
CA ASN A 141 -14.08 -17.60 3.11
C ASN A 141 -14.82 -16.47 3.84
N ALA A 142 -15.89 -16.81 4.57
CA ALA A 142 -16.77 -15.84 5.23
C ALA A 142 -16.09 -14.93 6.27
N ALA A 143 -14.87 -15.27 6.71
CA ALA A 143 -14.09 -14.44 7.63
C ALA A 143 -13.22 -13.40 6.89
N THR A 144 -12.71 -13.73 5.71
CA THR A 144 -11.69 -12.93 5.02
C THR A 144 -12.16 -12.35 3.68
N GLY A 145 -13.22 -12.89 3.07
CA GLY A 145 -13.62 -12.54 1.71
C GLY A 145 -12.61 -12.96 0.65
N LEU A 146 -11.84 -14.03 0.92
CA LEU A 146 -10.81 -14.53 0.02
C LEU A 146 -11.21 -15.86 -0.59
N LEU A 147 -10.83 -16.08 -1.85
CA LEU A 147 -11.05 -17.31 -2.60
C LEU A 147 -9.81 -17.63 -3.46
N GLU A 148 -9.36 -18.89 -3.43
CA GLU A 148 -8.30 -19.37 -4.32
C GLU A 148 -8.90 -19.80 -5.67
N LEU A 149 -8.36 -19.28 -6.76
CA LEU A 149 -8.79 -19.59 -8.12
C LEU A 149 -7.59 -19.70 -9.05
N ASP A 150 -7.70 -20.50 -10.11
CA ASP A 150 -6.78 -20.41 -11.23
C ASP A 150 -6.92 -19.05 -11.94
N LEU A 151 -5.79 -18.50 -12.39
CA LEU A 151 -5.73 -17.14 -12.95
C LEU A 151 -6.63 -16.93 -14.16
N LEU A 152 -6.62 -17.83 -15.15
CA LEU A 152 -7.37 -17.64 -16.39
C LEU A 152 -8.89 -17.68 -16.14
N PRO A 153 -9.46 -18.68 -15.43
CA PRO A 153 -10.87 -18.62 -15.04
C PRO A 153 -11.22 -17.38 -14.21
N ALA A 154 -10.33 -16.92 -13.32
CA ALA A 154 -10.55 -15.70 -12.56
C ALA A 154 -10.59 -14.45 -13.45
N LEU A 155 -9.73 -14.37 -14.46
CA LEU A 155 -9.74 -13.29 -15.46
C LEU A 155 -11.03 -13.27 -16.27
N GLU A 156 -11.57 -14.43 -16.65
CA GLU A 156 -12.86 -14.54 -17.34
C GLU A 156 -14.00 -14.01 -16.47
N LYS A 157 -14.04 -14.40 -15.18
CA LYS A 157 -15.01 -13.87 -14.21
C LYS A 157 -14.90 -12.36 -14.03
N MET A 158 -13.67 -11.83 -13.90
CA MET A 158 -13.42 -10.39 -13.83
C MET A 158 -13.94 -9.65 -15.07
N ALA A 159 -13.67 -10.18 -16.26
CA ALA A 159 -14.14 -9.60 -17.52
C ALA A 159 -15.67 -9.64 -17.66
N ALA A 160 -16.32 -10.65 -17.08
CA ALA A 160 -17.77 -10.74 -16.93
C ALA A 160 -18.33 -9.81 -15.84
N MET A 161 -17.51 -8.93 -15.25
CA MET A 161 -17.87 -7.98 -14.20
C MET A 161 -18.37 -8.65 -12.90
N GLU A 162 -17.98 -9.91 -12.68
CA GLU A 162 -18.12 -10.55 -11.37
C GLU A 162 -17.16 -9.88 -10.37
N ARG A 163 -17.55 -9.88 -9.09
CA ARG A 163 -16.79 -9.25 -8.01
C ARG A 163 -15.60 -10.12 -7.59
N VAL A 164 -14.62 -10.24 -8.48
CA VAL A 164 -13.35 -10.94 -8.30
C VAL A 164 -12.22 -9.92 -8.50
N TYR A 165 -11.24 -9.89 -7.59
CA TYR A 165 -10.15 -8.93 -7.63
C TYR A 165 -8.87 -9.56 -7.08
N LEU A 166 -7.82 -9.66 -7.89
CA LEU A 166 -6.53 -10.12 -7.36
C LEU A 166 -5.88 -8.96 -6.61
N GLY A 167 -5.99 -8.97 -5.28
CA GLY A 167 -5.42 -7.95 -4.44
C GLY A 167 -4.25 -8.49 -3.64
N PHE A 168 -3.11 -7.81 -3.70
CA PHE A 168 -1.94 -8.09 -2.87
C PHE A 168 -1.31 -9.47 -3.12
N SER A 169 -1.17 -9.89 -4.39
CA SER A 169 -0.49 -11.16 -4.70
C SER A 169 1.03 -10.99 -4.61
N VAL A 170 1.66 -11.65 -3.65
CA VAL A 170 3.13 -11.66 -3.49
C VAL A 170 3.83 -12.69 -4.37
N THR A 171 3.08 -13.53 -5.06
CA THR A 171 3.62 -14.61 -5.90
C THR A 171 3.45 -14.35 -7.40
N LEU A 172 2.52 -13.49 -7.82
CA LEU A 172 2.24 -13.28 -9.26
C LEU A 172 3.50 -12.94 -10.05
N ALA A 173 4.30 -11.98 -9.60
CA ALA A 173 5.52 -11.61 -10.32
C ALA A 173 6.64 -12.65 -10.14
N GLU A 174 6.74 -13.28 -8.97
CA GLU A 174 7.74 -14.32 -8.70
C GLU A 174 7.52 -15.57 -9.57
N ASP A 175 6.26 -15.93 -9.80
CA ASP A 175 5.85 -17.02 -10.69
C ASP A 175 6.06 -16.71 -12.17
N ASN A 176 6.26 -15.43 -12.53
CA ASN A 176 6.37 -14.94 -13.90
C ASN A 176 7.66 -14.14 -14.07
N ARG A 177 8.81 -14.84 -14.10
CA ARG A 177 10.16 -14.25 -14.09
C ARG A 177 10.40 -13.17 -15.15
N ALA A 178 9.81 -13.29 -16.34
CA ALA A 178 9.92 -12.26 -17.38
C ALA A 178 9.30 -10.92 -16.93
N PHE A 179 8.12 -10.98 -16.31
CA PHE A 179 7.47 -9.81 -15.71
C PHE A 179 8.32 -9.20 -14.60
N ARG A 180 8.81 -10.04 -13.67
CA ARG A 180 9.72 -9.60 -12.61
C ARG A 180 10.97 -8.92 -13.16
N GLY A 181 11.59 -9.49 -14.20
CA GLY A 181 12.77 -8.91 -14.85
C GLY A 181 12.50 -7.55 -15.49
N HIS A 182 11.32 -7.33 -16.07
CA HIS A 182 10.92 -6.00 -16.55
C HIS A 182 10.83 -4.98 -15.41
N LEU A 183 10.19 -5.34 -14.29
CA LEU A 183 10.10 -4.47 -13.11
C LEU A 183 11.48 -4.11 -12.55
N GLU A 184 12.36 -5.11 -12.41
CA GLU A 184 13.74 -4.93 -11.95
C GLU A 184 14.52 -3.98 -12.86
N ARG A 185 14.36 -4.08 -14.18
CA ARG A 185 14.99 -3.15 -15.13
C ARG A 185 14.58 -1.70 -14.89
N ILE A 186 13.31 -1.43 -14.61
CA ILE A 186 12.83 -0.06 -14.33
C ILE A 186 13.39 0.44 -13.00
N LEU A 187 13.34 -0.42 -12.00
CA LEU A 187 13.93 -0.18 -10.69
C LEU A 187 15.42 0.14 -10.74
N PHE A 188 16.21 -0.56 -11.56
CA PHE A 188 17.63 -0.26 -11.73
C PHE A 188 17.87 1.15 -12.24
N LYS A 189 16.96 1.72 -13.05
CA LYS A 189 17.04 3.14 -13.47
C LYS A 189 16.82 4.11 -12.30
N LEU A 190 16.06 3.71 -11.28
CA LEU A 190 15.85 4.49 -10.06
C LEU A 190 16.95 4.28 -9.01
N ALA A 191 17.77 3.22 -9.13
CA ALA A 191 18.71 2.83 -8.09
C ALA A 191 19.68 3.96 -7.69
N ASP A 192 20.14 4.74 -8.67
CA ASP A 192 21.05 5.88 -8.44
C ASP A 192 20.37 7.05 -7.71
N LEU A 193 19.04 7.12 -7.72
CA LEU A 193 18.25 8.14 -7.01
C LEU A 193 17.85 7.69 -5.61
N MET A 194 17.85 6.38 -5.36
CA MET A 194 17.45 5.83 -4.07
C MET A 194 18.54 6.07 -3.01
N PRO A 195 18.16 6.37 -1.75
CA PRO A 195 19.13 6.42 -0.67
C PRO A 195 19.82 5.05 -0.53
N PRO A 196 21.09 5.01 -0.07
CA PRO A 196 21.80 3.76 0.18
C PRO A 196 20.94 2.84 1.06
N GLY A 197 20.58 1.69 0.53
CA GLY A 197 19.52 0.86 1.07
C GLY A 197 19.74 -0.63 0.85
N PRO A 198 18.79 -1.47 1.27
CA PRO A 198 18.82 -2.87 0.89
C PRO A 198 18.81 -2.96 -0.64
N ASP A 199 19.60 -3.89 -1.15
CA ASP A 199 19.62 -4.27 -2.56
C ASP A 199 18.19 -4.39 -3.11
N ILE A 200 17.95 -3.81 -4.28
CA ILE A 200 16.64 -3.79 -4.94
C ILE A 200 16.08 -5.19 -5.19
N ARG A 201 16.98 -6.19 -5.31
CA ARG A 201 16.66 -7.62 -5.39
C ARG A 201 16.04 -8.19 -4.11
N ARG A 202 16.12 -7.46 -3.00
CA ARG A 202 15.49 -7.81 -1.70
C ARG A 202 14.13 -7.14 -1.51
N TYR A 203 13.62 -6.46 -2.54
CA TYR A 203 12.25 -5.98 -2.55
C TYR A 203 11.36 -7.12 -3.02
N PHE A 204 10.35 -7.44 -2.22
CA PHE A 204 9.31 -8.36 -2.67
C PHE A 204 8.26 -7.60 -3.46
N THR A 205 7.67 -8.29 -4.42
CA THR A 205 6.58 -7.78 -5.25
C THR A 205 5.25 -8.00 -4.57
N HIS A 206 4.31 -7.09 -4.79
CA HIS A 206 2.91 -7.36 -4.49
C HIS A 206 2.05 -6.77 -5.61
N SER A 207 1.38 -7.66 -6.33
CA SER A 207 0.68 -7.34 -7.57
C SER A 207 -0.83 -7.22 -7.35
N PHE A 208 -1.43 -6.38 -8.18
CA PHE A 208 -2.87 -6.14 -8.21
C PHE A 208 -3.35 -6.27 -9.64
N LEU A 209 -4.26 -7.22 -9.88
CA LEU A 209 -4.83 -7.49 -11.20
C LEU A 209 -6.35 -7.46 -11.10
N TYR A 210 -6.97 -6.73 -12.01
CA TYR A 210 -8.40 -6.43 -11.92
C TYR A 210 -8.99 -6.15 -13.29
N HIS A 211 -10.32 -6.11 -13.34
CA HIS A 211 -11.07 -5.61 -14.47
C HIS A 211 -12.13 -4.62 -13.99
N GLY A 212 -12.17 -3.43 -14.60
CA GLY A 212 -13.16 -2.42 -14.28
C GLY A 212 -12.91 -1.59 -13.03
N ASN A 213 -13.91 -0.75 -12.71
CA ASN A 213 -13.87 0.22 -11.62
C ASN A 213 -14.74 -0.16 -10.41
N GLN A 214 -15.09 -1.44 -10.24
CA GLN A 214 -15.96 -1.87 -9.14
C GLN A 214 -15.28 -1.85 -7.76
N TYR A 215 -13.96 -2.06 -7.73
CA TYR A 215 -13.18 -2.22 -6.50
C TYR A 215 -12.38 -0.96 -6.14
N GLN A 216 -12.28 -0.67 -4.84
CA GLN A 216 -11.36 0.29 -4.23
C GLN A 216 -10.64 -0.32 -3.03
N ALA A 217 -9.37 0.04 -2.84
CA ALA A 217 -8.70 -0.19 -1.59
C ALA A 217 -9.12 0.91 -0.60
N LEU A 218 -9.72 0.49 0.53
CA LEU A 218 -10.11 1.41 1.59
C LEU A 218 -8.92 2.14 2.19
N LEU A 219 -9.21 3.17 2.97
CA LEU A 219 -8.20 3.98 3.64
C LEU A 219 -7.35 3.14 4.61
N HIS A 220 -6.09 2.93 4.23
CA HIS A 220 -5.15 2.09 4.96
C HIS A 220 -3.74 2.66 4.89
N GLN A 221 -2.79 2.06 5.59
CA GLN A 221 -1.37 2.37 5.45
C GLN A 221 -0.54 1.09 5.44
N ALA A 222 0.57 1.16 4.71
CA ALA A 222 1.63 0.16 4.77
C ALA A 222 2.66 0.55 5.83
N THR A 223 3.26 -0.44 6.49
CA THR A 223 4.31 -0.23 7.51
C THR A 223 5.70 -0.04 6.92
N THR A 224 5.82 -0.19 5.60
CA THR A 224 7.07 -0.06 4.84
C THR A 224 6.88 0.97 3.73
N PRO A 225 7.95 1.64 3.27
CA PRO A 225 7.90 2.40 2.04
C PRO A 225 7.49 1.50 0.88
N ASP A 226 6.85 2.10 -0.11
CA ASP A 226 6.34 1.38 -1.26
C ASP A 226 6.69 2.14 -2.54
N PHE A 227 7.13 1.39 -3.56
CA PHE A 227 7.15 1.86 -4.93
C PHE A 227 6.06 1.13 -5.69
N THR A 228 5.11 1.85 -6.28
CA THR A 228 4.05 1.27 -7.10
C THR A 228 4.21 1.67 -8.57
N PHE A 229 4.10 0.67 -9.42
CA PHE A 229 4.26 0.75 -10.88
C PHE A 229 2.88 0.59 -11.46
N GLN A 230 2.36 1.65 -12.07
CA GLN A 230 1.07 1.60 -12.75
C GLN A 230 1.27 1.11 -14.18
N ILE A 231 0.82 -0.10 -14.49
CA ILE A 231 1.19 -0.82 -15.73
C ILE A 231 0.04 -0.83 -16.73
N ALA A 232 -1.20 -0.99 -16.27
CA ALA A 232 -2.40 -0.87 -17.10
C ALA A 232 -3.58 -0.32 -16.30
N ASN A 233 -4.45 0.41 -17.01
CA ASN A 233 -5.44 1.32 -16.46
C ASN A 233 -4.86 2.35 -15.48
N SER A 234 -5.70 3.29 -15.09
CA SER A 234 -5.35 4.39 -14.19
C SER A 234 -5.95 4.16 -12.81
N LYS A 235 -5.19 4.55 -11.79
CA LYS A 235 -5.63 4.52 -10.40
C LYS A 235 -5.62 5.92 -9.83
N TYR A 236 -6.72 6.30 -9.18
CA TYR A 236 -6.82 7.53 -8.43
C TYR A 236 -6.46 7.26 -6.98
N TRP A 237 -5.50 8.02 -6.47
CA TRP A 237 -4.98 7.89 -5.13
C TRP A 237 -5.32 9.11 -4.31
N ARG A 238 -5.63 8.87 -3.04
CA ARG A 238 -5.64 9.91 -2.02
C ARG A 238 -4.67 9.55 -0.93
N PHE A 239 -3.81 10.49 -0.56
CA PHE A 239 -2.78 10.33 0.47
C PHE A 239 -3.06 11.24 1.66
N VAL A 240 -2.96 10.69 2.86
CA VAL A 240 -2.99 11.45 4.11
C VAL A 240 -1.64 11.31 4.80
N MET A 241 -0.98 12.46 4.99
CA MET A 241 0.36 12.50 5.56
C MET A 241 0.38 12.01 7.01
N ARG A 242 1.45 11.32 7.38
CA ARG A 242 1.67 10.72 8.72
C ARG A 242 1.39 11.60 9.92
N LYS A 243 1.53 12.93 9.78
CA LYS A 243 1.22 13.89 10.86
C LYS A 243 -0.23 13.77 11.34
N TRP A 244 -1.13 13.28 10.49
CA TRP A 244 -2.55 13.07 10.80
C TRP A 244 -2.87 11.67 11.35
N SER A 245 -1.91 10.73 11.39
CA SER A 245 -2.14 9.37 11.92
C SER A 245 -2.85 9.30 13.27
N PRO A 246 -2.60 10.19 14.26
CA PRO A 246 -3.29 10.13 15.55
C PRO A 246 -4.82 10.25 15.48
N ILE A 247 -5.37 10.89 14.44
CA ILE A 247 -6.83 11.10 14.28
C ILE A 247 -7.47 10.14 13.27
N MET A 248 -6.69 9.24 12.68
CA MET A 248 -7.16 8.25 11.69
C MET A 248 -7.89 7.07 12.31
N ARG A 249 -7.93 6.96 13.66
CA ARG A 249 -8.62 5.88 14.38
C ARG A 249 -8.27 4.50 13.83
N SER A 250 -6.98 4.18 13.84
CA SER A 250 -6.41 2.96 13.26
C SER A 250 -6.97 1.68 13.85
N ILE A 251 -7.27 0.70 13.00
CA ILE A 251 -7.59 -0.68 13.36
C ILE A 251 -6.73 -1.65 12.53
N PRO A 252 -6.32 -2.81 13.08
CA PRO A 252 -5.65 -3.83 12.28
C PRO A 252 -6.55 -4.35 11.16
N ALA A 253 -5.97 -4.62 9.98
CA ALA A 253 -6.71 -5.32 8.93
C ALA A 253 -6.82 -6.81 9.25
N THR A 254 -8.03 -7.35 9.22
CA THR A 254 -8.26 -8.79 9.37
C THR A 254 -7.66 -9.54 8.18
N GLY A 255 -6.82 -10.54 8.43
CA GLY A 255 -6.26 -11.41 7.37
C GLY A 255 -5.15 -10.78 6.51
N ILE A 256 -4.85 -9.48 6.69
CA ILE A 256 -3.79 -8.77 5.95
C ILE A 256 -2.76 -8.20 6.93
N PRO A 257 -1.71 -8.98 7.24
CA PRO A 257 -0.65 -8.61 8.16
C PRO A 257 0.10 -7.36 7.68
N GLY A 258 0.43 -6.46 8.61
CA GLY A 258 1.19 -5.25 8.30
C GLY A 258 0.37 -4.18 7.59
N VAL A 259 -0.93 -4.40 7.40
CA VAL A 259 -1.88 -3.39 6.94
C VAL A 259 -2.71 -2.90 8.11
N ILE A 260 -2.78 -1.59 8.24
CA ILE A 260 -3.60 -0.91 9.24
C ILE A 260 -4.65 -0.11 8.49
N LEU A 261 -5.92 -0.39 8.77
CA LEU A 261 -7.06 0.32 8.23
C LEU A 261 -7.42 1.52 9.10
N SER A 262 -8.08 2.49 8.52
CA SER A 262 -8.76 3.56 9.23
C SER A 262 -10.19 3.13 9.55
N ARG A 263 -10.75 3.64 10.65
CA ARG A 263 -12.21 3.58 10.87
C ARG A 263 -12.99 4.56 10.00
N HIS A 264 -12.32 5.47 9.32
CA HIS A 264 -12.93 6.28 8.29
C HIS A 264 -12.98 5.44 7.02
N ASP A 265 -14.18 5.18 6.49
CA ASP A 265 -14.35 4.35 5.30
C ASP A 265 -13.69 4.99 4.07
N LEU A 266 -13.91 6.30 3.87
CA LEU A 266 -13.34 7.10 2.79
C LEU A 266 -12.94 8.50 3.29
N ILE A 267 -11.77 8.99 2.87
CA ILE A 267 -11.19 10.22 3.45
C ILE A 267 -11.96 11.48 3.09
N HIS A 268 -12.58 11.56 1.91
CA HIS A 268 -13.34 12.74 1.46
C HIS A 268 -14.56 13.07 2.33
N LYS A 269 -14.99 12.14 3.20
CA LYS A 269 -16.07 12.34 4.18
C LYS A 269 -15.58 12.95 5.50
N THR A 270 -14.34 13.40 5.54
CA THR A 270 -13.67 13.93 6.73
C THR A 270 -13.05 15.29 6.45
N ASP A 271 -12.78 16.06 7.50
CA ASP A 271 -12.05 17.35 7.41
C ASP A 271 -10.52 17.18 7.40
N ILE A 272 -10.02 15.94 7.30
CA ILE A 272 -8.58 15.65 7.37
C ILE A 272 -7.94 16.01 6.03
N PRO A 273 -6.89 16.85 5.99
CA PRO A 273 -6.24 17.20 4.73
C PRO A 273 -5.61 16.00 4.03
N PHE A 274 -5.85 15.88 2.73
CA PHE A 274 -5.31 14.84 1.86
C PHE A 274 -4.76 15.43 0.55
N GLN A 275 -3.89 14.67 -0.10
CA GLN A 275 -3.36 14.95 -1.43
C GLN A 275 -3.93 13.95 -2.42
N GLU A 276 -4.24 14.41 -3.62
CA GLU A 276 -4.81 13.60 -4.70
C GLU A 276 -3.83 13.46 -5.85
N VAL A 277 -3.88 12.32 -6.54
CA VAL A 277 -3.10 12.09 -7.77
C VAL A 277 -3.73 10.98 -8.62
N LEU A 278 -3.69 11.13 -9.93
CA LEU A 278 -3.95 10.05 -10.88
C LEU A 278 -2.63 9.42 -11.31
N ALA A 279 -2.45 8.13 -10.99
CA ALA A 279 -1.38 7.31 -11.54
C ALA A 279 -1.88 6.65 -12.82
N GLU A 280 -1.15 6.87 -13.91
CA GLU A 280 -1.45 6.37 -15.25
C GLU A 280 -0.43 5.32 -15.69
N PRO A 281 -0.73 4.51 -16.72
CA PRO A 281 0.23 3.55 -17.26
C PRO A 281 1.58 4.20 -17.63
N GLY A 282 2.66 3.75 -16.98
CA GLY A 282 3.99 4.34 -17.14
C GLY A 282 4.46 5.18 -15.95
N ASP A 283 3.59 5.48 -14.99
CA ASP A 283 3.92 6.22 -13.78
C ASP A 283 4.48 5.32 -12.68
N ILE A 284 5.41 5.87 -11.88
CA ILE A 284 5.84 5.28 -10.61
C ILE A 284 5.42 6.20 -9.47
N LEU A 285 4.79 5.66 -8.45
CA LEU A 285 4.55 6.34 -7.18
C LEU A 285 5.48 5.76 -6.12
N PHE A 286 6.17 6.62 -5.39
CA PHE A 286 6.80 6.28 -4.12
C PHE A 286 6.05 6.95 -2.99
N PHE A 287 5.74 6.21 -1.93
CA PHE A 287 5.27 6.82 -0.70
C PHE A 287 6.00 6.28 0.53
N PRO A 288 6.28 7.15 1.52
CA PRO A 288 6.92 6.76 2.77
C PRO A 288 6.13 5.71 3.54
N GLU A 289 6.81 4.96 4.42
CA GLU A 289 6.12 4.11 5.39
C GLU A 289 5.08 4.90 6.19
N HIS A 290 4.00 4.27 6.58
CA HIS A 290 2.90 4.83 7.39
C HIS A 290 2.13 5.98 6.74
N THR A 291 2.31 6.21 5.44
CA THR A 291 1.46 7.13 4.68
C THR A 291 0.11 6.45 4.46
N TRP A 292 -0.95 7.11 4.94
CA TRP A 292 -2.32 6.64 4.75
C TRP A 292 -2.73 6.89 3.31
N HIS A 293 -3.44 5.93 2.72
CA HIS A 293 -3.92 6.04 1.36
C HIS A 293 -5.17 5.20 1.11
N GLU A 294 -6.00 5.68 0.20
CA GLU A 294 -7.06 4.91 -0.47
C GLU A 294 -6.81 4.96 -1.97
N VAL A 295 -7.27 3.92 -2.68
CA VAL A 295 -6.96 3.71 -4.10
C VAL A 295 -8.20 3.28 -4.85
N HIS A 296 -8.52 4.00 -5.90
CA HIS A 296 -9.72 3.79 -6.72
C HIS A 296 -9.31 3.38 -8.13
N ASN A 297 -9.91 2.29 -8.64
CA ASN A 297 -9.80 1.94 -10.05
C ASN A 297 -10.70 2.87 -10.85
N ILE A 298 -10.20 3.54 -11.88
CA ILE A 298 -10.99 4.56 -12.59
C ILE A 298 -11.63 4.01 -13.87
N GLU A 299 -10.83 3.30 -14.66
CA GLU A 299 -11.20 2.89 -16.00
C GLU A 299 -11.86 1.52 -16.03
N ASP A 300 -12.71 1.32 -17.02
CA ASP A 300 -13.17 0.00 -17.41
C ASP A 300 -12.05 -0.81 -18.08
N GLY A 301 -12.18 -2.14 -18.13
CA GLY A 301 -11.19 -3.01 -18.76
C GLY A 301 -10.09 -3.53 -17.82
N PRO A 302 -9.10 -4.28 -18.34
CA PRO A 302 -8.07 -4.91 -17.55
C PRO A 302 -7.06 -3.90 -17.00
N GLY A 303 -6.77 -4.00 -15.70
CA GLY A 303 -5.81 -3.16 -15.02
C GLY A 303 -4.78 -3.96 -14.24
N LEU A 304 -3.56 -3.42 -14.19
CA LEU A 304 -2.43 -4.04 -13.51
C LEU A 304 -1.58 -2.97 -12.81
N MET A 305 -1.26 -3.24 -11.56
CA MET A 305 -0.28 -2.49 -10.79
C MET A 305 0.61 -3.46 -10.04
N CYS A 306 1.91 -3.14 -9.94
CA CYS A 306 2.81 -3.88 -9.06
C CYS A 306 3.43 -2.92 -8.06
N GLY A 307 3.29 -3.23 -6.77
CA GLY A 307 4.04 -2.58 -5.71
C GLY A 307 5.32 -3.33 -5.37
N LEU A 308 6.24 -2.63 -4.72
CA LEU A 308 7.55 -3.14 -4.31
C LEU A 308 7.90 -2.60 -2.94
N ARG A 309 8.12 -3.53 -2.03
CA ARG A 309 8.44 -3.22 -0.63
C ARG A 309 9.75 -3.85 -0.26
N SER A 310 10.60 -3.09 0.40
CA SER A 310 11.81 -3.64 0.99
C SER A 310 11.42 -4.67 2.06
N GLN A 311 12.01 -5.87 2.02
CA GLN A 311 11.96 -6.75 3.18
C GLN A 311 12.62 -6.02 4.37
N TYR A 312 11.85 -5.79 5.43
CA TYR A 312 12.39 -5.23 6.67
C TYR A 312 12.94 -6.38 7.51
N PRO A 313 14.26 -6.51 7.70
CA PRO A 313 14.79 -7.56 8.54
C PRO A 313 14.27 -7.35 9.97
N THR A 314 13.75 -8.41 10.60
CA THR A 314 13.26 -8.39 11.98
C THR A 314 14.29 -7.76 12.93
N ARG A 315 15.59 -8.00 12.71
CA ARG A 315 16.70 -7.39 13.45
C ARG A 315 16.75 -5.86 13.32
N LYS A 316 16.50 -5.30 12.12
CA LYS A 316 16.50 -3.86 11.88
C LYS A 316 15.33 -3.18 12.59
N ILE A 317 14.16 -3.81 12.57
CA ILE A 317 12.97 -3.37 13.32
C ILE A 317 13.28 -3.27 14.81
N PHE A 318 13.88 -4.30 15.40
CA PHE A 318 14.28 -4.27 16.81
C PHE A 318 15.33 -3.19 17.09
N ASN A 319 16.31 -3.01 16.21
CA ASN A 319 17.34 -1.99 16.37
C ASN A 319 16.78 -0.55 16.29
N GLU A 320 15.81 -0.28 15.42
CA GLU A 320 15.11 1.02 15.33
C GLU A 320 14.31 1.30 16.61
N LEU A 321 13.65 0.29 17.17
CA LEU A 321 12.92 0.41 18.45
C LEU A 321 13.86 0.78 19.61
N LEU A 322 15.06 0.21 19.61
CA LEU A 322 16.07 0.41 20.65
C LEU A 322 16.91 1.69 20.45
N ARG A 323 16.84 2.33 19.28
CA ARG A 323 17.64 3.52 18.93
C ARG A 323 16.77 4.65 18.35
N PRO A 324 15.97 5.36 19.17
CA PRO A 324 14.95 6.31 18.72
C PRO A 324 15.49 7.64 18.15
N LYS A 325 16.78 7.75 17.79
CA LYS A 325 17.32 9.01 17.27
C LYS A 325 16.63 9.38 15.95
N GLY A 326 15.82 10.44 15.98
CA GLY A 326 15.11 10.97 14.80
C GLY A 326 13.71 10.39 14.55
N MET A 327 13.21 9.47 15.39
CA MET A 327 11.85 8.94 15.27
C MET A 327 10.95 9.58 16.33
N SER A 328 9.81 10.14 15.93
CA SER A 328 8.84 10.64 16.91
C SER A 328 8.31 9.47 17.76
N PRO A 329 8.03 9.67 19.05
CA PRO A 329 7.48 8.62 19.92
C PRO A 329 6.21 7.98 19.37
N SER A 330 5.37 8.76 18.68
CA SER A 330 4.16 8.27 18.01
C SER A 330 4.48 7.31 16.86
N LEU A 331 5.49 7.61 16.04
CA LEU A 331 5.92 6.76 14.94
C LEU A 331 6.58 5.46 15.45
N ALA A 332 7.38 5.55 16.51
CA ALA A 332 7.97 4.38 17.16
C ALA A 332 6.91 3.44 17.75
N TRP A 333 5.91 4.00 18.44
CA TRP A 333 4.77 3.23 18.95
C TRP A 333 3.95 2.61 17.82
N HIS A 334 3.71 3.37 16.75
CA HIS A 334 2.95 2.91 15.60
C HIS A 334 3.66 1.75 14.86
N LYS A 335 4.98 1.84 14.68
CA LYS A 335 5.80 0.73 14.19
C LYS A 335 5.66 -0.48 15.12
N PHE A 336 5.84 -0.28 16.42
CA PHE A 336 5.71 -1.35 17.42
C PHE A 336 4.33 -2.03 17.39
N SER A 337 3.24 -1.26 17.42
CA SER A 337 1.87 -1.80 17.42
C SER A 337 1.55 -2.54 16.12
N SER A 338 2.09 -2.10 14.98
CA SER A 338 1.92 -2.80 13.70
C SER A 338 2.61 -4.16 13.65
N LEU A 339 3.61 -4.39 14.51
CA LEU A 339 4.38 -5.64 14.59
C LEU A 339 3.82 -6.63 15.61
N ILE A 340 3.01 -6.18 16.57
CA ILE A 340 2.41 -7.05 17.58
C ILE A 340 1.52 -8.11 16.91
N PRO A 341 0.53 -7.77 16.06
CA PRO A 341 -0.25 -8.77 15.34
C PRO A 341 0.62 -9.70 14.47
N LEU A 342 1.71 -9.18 13.89
CA LEU A 342 2.63 -9.95 13.05
C LEU A 342 3.31 -11.10 13.80
N LYS A 343 3.69 -10.89 15.07
CA LYS A 343 4.41 -11.91 15.86
C LYS A 343 3.52 -12.95 16.52
N PHE A 344 2.27 -12.60 16.81
CA PHE A 344 1.39 -13.44 17.62
C PHE A 344 0.35 -14.24 16.82
N HIS A 345 0.22 -14.00 15.50
CA HIS A 345 -0.63 -14.82 14.64
C HIS A 345 0.20 -15.87 13.89
N ALA A 346 -0.11 -17.16 14.09
CA ALA A 346 0.58 -18.29 13.46
C ALA A 346 0.63 -18.20 11.92
N ALA A 347 -0.46 -17.73 11.28
CA ALA A 347 -0.53 -17.52 9.84
C ALA A 347 0.50 -16.50 9.29
N ASN A 348 1.12 -15.69 10.16
CA ASN A 348 2.13 -14.70 9.78
C ASN A 348 3.55 -15.24 9.85
N GLN A 349 3.79 -16.28 10.67
CA GLN A 349 5.10 -16.93 10.77
C GLN A 349 5.44 -17.72 9.50
N ASP A 350 4.43 -18.08 8.71
CA ASP A 350 4.60 -18.83 7.47
C ASP A 350 4.85 -17.97 6.22
N ARG A 351 4.76 -16.64 6.32
CA ARG A 351 4.89 -15.78 5.14
C ARG A 351 6.35 -15.48 4.79
N PRO A 352 6.74 -15.47 3.49
CA PRO A 352 8.12 -15.25 3.05
C PRO A 352 8.75 -13.96 3.58
N GLU A 353 7.97 -12.90 3.75
CA GLU A 353 8.42 -11.61 4.27
C GLU A 353 8.87 -11.64 5.75
N PHE A 354 8.52 -12.69 6.50
CA PHE A 354 8.89 -12.87 7.92
C PHE A 354 9.79 -14.10 8.15
N LYS A 355 9.99 -14.93 7.12
CA LYS A 355 10.95 -16.03 7.09
C LYS A 355 12.34 -15.46 6.76
N VAL A 356 13.12 -15.14 7.79
CA VAL A 356 14.52 -14.77 7.65
C VAL A 356 15.35 -15.77 8.46
N ASP A 357 16.31 -16.41 7.80
CA ASP A 357 17.36 -17.23 8.43
C ASP A 357 18.21 -16.43 9.44
#